data_AF-A0AAW9I049-F1
#
_entry.id   AF-A0AAW9I049-F1
#
_cell.length_a   1.000
_cell.length_b   1.000
_cell.length_c   1.000
_cell.angle_alpha   90.00
_cell.angle_beta   90.00
_cell.angle_gamma   90.00
#
_symmetry.space_group_name_H-M   'P 1'
#
loop_
_entity.id
_entity.type
_entity.pdbx_description
1 polymer ?
#
loop_
_entity_poly.entity_id
_entity_poly.type
_entity_poly.pdbx_seq_one_letter_code
_entity_poly.pdbx_strand_id
1 'polypeptide(L)'
;MVKKIMTSLIIGSLFLFIGCNRISNQVNDNKELKESVESIYFNNKIAISIAEEYMEALKSNDLEKIKRLSDKEVDKNIIISPSKELEITGIKQVGSAQLGNKTMFKFYVTRTKEGEPKADLEQYYLEVRKTEEGEYKVSELKSTELYSVFLDKDKLKIRKDDDVEINTLIDLKSIPDKIYPKVNVIDVAKVDVPKEAFSAVEISFSGDKVAISTYKDEDSYVGVVEVEDAQETAAKEGEDEGGKEDEKNDDKTLGKKITSLDVLKGCKISSLNFSDDDGYVVVNYVKGNGSRFKVYQSNGSIVSLELDDIFAEDEYNLIYERIQDNNIIMNVTPIIKSNNTESGLIGRYKISLKDFKLEKL
;
A
#
# COMPACT_ATOMS: atom_id res chain seq x y z
N MET A 1 40.77 12.72 -76.32
CA MET A 1 39.87 11.60 -75.94
C MET A 1 39.76 11.60 -74.42
N VAL A 2 38.96 12.44 -73.78
CA VAL A 2 37.48 12.51 -73.71
C VAL A 2 36.84 11.21 -73.22
N LYS A 3 36.48 11.22 -71.94
CA LYS A 3 35.28 10.66 -71.27
C LYS A 3 34.85 9.23 -71.63
N LYS A 4 34.85 8.35 -70.62
CA LYS A 4 33.69 7.56 -70.13
C LYS A 4 34.14 6.43 -69.20
N ILE A 5 34.33 6.73 -67.91
CA ILE A 5 34.23 5.72 -66.84
C ILE A 5 33.52 6.38 -65.66
N MET A 6 32.22 6.63 -65.81
CA MET A 6 31.34 6.95 -64.69
C MET A 6 29.87 6.85 -65.15
N THR A 7 29.35 5.63 -65.31
CA THR A 7 27.89 5.34 -65.31
C THR A 7 27.67 3.83 -65.41
N SER A 8 27.47 3.18 -64.27
CA SER A 8 26.67 1.96 -64.09
C SER A 8 26.44 1.83 -62.59
N LEU A 9 25.77 2.80 -61.96
CA LEU A 9 24.31 2.81 -61.80
C LEU A 9 23.82 1.47 -61.23
N ILE A 10 23.82 1.38 -59.90
CA ILE A 10 22.63 1.11 -59.07
C ILE A 10 21.52 0.40 -59.85
N ILE A 11 21.67 -0.91 -60.05
CA ILE A 11 20.60 -1.83 -60.44
C ILE A 11 20.71 -3.00 -59.45
N GLY A 12 20.12 -2.81 -58.28
CA GLY A 12 20.14 -3.80 -57.20
C GLY A 12 19.30 -3.44 -55.97
N SER A 13 18.57 -2.32 -55.97
CA SER A 13 17.74 -1.90 -54.82
C SER A 13 16.37 -1.32 -55.21
N LEU A 14 15.82 -1.68 -56.38
CA LEU A 14 14.51 -1.19 -56.84
C LEU A 14 13.57 -2.33 -57.26
N PHE A 15 13.31 -3.28 -56.36
CA PHE A 15 12.20 -4.25 -56.49
C PHE A 15 11.59 -4.65 -55.14
N LEU A 16 11.26 -3.68 -54.27
CA LEU A 16 10.42 -3.95 -53.08
C LEU A 16 9.29 -2.92 -52.85
N PHE A 17 8.91 -2.13 -53.87
CA PHE A 17 7.79 -1.19 -53.74
C PHE A 17 6.86 -1.20 -54.96
N ILE A 18 6.32 -2.36 -55.34
CA ILE A 18 5.04 -2.45 -56.06
C ILE A 18 4.31 -3.69 -55.55
N GLY A 19 3.29 -3.47 -54.71
CA GLY A 19 2.52 -4.54 -54.08
C GLY A 19 1.47 -4.09 -53.06
N CYS A 20 1.34 -2.80 -52.75
CA CYS A 20 0.14 -2.26 -52.08
C CYS A 20 -0.91 -1.88 -53.14
N ASN A 21 -1.77 -2.84 -53.49
CA ASN A 21 -3.21 -2.67 -53.77
C ASN A 21 -3.74 -3.94 -54.44
N ARG A 22 -3.90 -5.01 -53.65
CA ARG A 22 -4.85 -6.13 -53.83
C ARG A 22 -4.61 -7.24 -52.79
N ILE A 23 -4.47 -6.84 -51.52
CA ILE A 23 -4.77 -7.71 -50.37
C ILE A 23 -5.42 -6.82 -49.29
N SER A 24 -6.43 -6.05 -49.71
CA SER A 24 -7.42 -5.51 -48.78
C SER A 24 -8.72 -6.22 -49.10
N ASN A 25 -9.32 -6.82 -48.06
CA ASN A 25 -10.60 -7.55 -48.05
C ASN A 25 -10.56 -9.10 -48.11
N GLN A 26 -9.47 -9.76 -47.66
CA GLN A 26 -9.55 -11.21 -47.40
C GLN A 26 -8.84 -11.72 -46.13
N VAL A 27 -8.62 -10.84 -45.14
CA VAL A 27 -8.10 -11.24 -43.81
C VAL A 27 -9.08 -10.89 -42.67
N ASN A 28 -10.23 -10.29 -42.98
CA ASN A 28 -11.12 -9.77 -41.93
C ASN A 28 -12.08 -10.79 -41.29
N ASP A 29 -12.16 -12.04 -41.75
CA ASP A 29 -13.12 -13.01 -41.21
C ASP A 29 -12.51 -14.34 -40.76
N ASN A 30 -11.19 -14.44 -40.60
CA ASN A 30 -10.57 -15.67 -40.08
C ASN A 30 -10.25 -15.55 -38.59
N LYS A 31 -11.31 -15.66 -37.77
CA LYS A 31 -11.26 -15.58 -36.29
C LYS A 31 -10.19 -16.51 -35.70
N GLU A 32 -10.07 -17.73 -36.23
CA GLU A 32 -9.09 -18.72 -35.80
C GLU A 32 -7.63 -18.29 -36.05
N LEU A 33 -7.35 -17.65 -37.19
CA LEU A 33 -6.00 -17.17 -37.50
C LEU A 33 -5.61 -16.00 -36.58
N LYS A 34 -6.57 -15.12 -36.28
CA LYS A 34 -6.37 -13.99 -35.36
C LYS A 34 -6.16 -14.47 -33.91
N GLU A 35 -6.96 -15.44 -33.47
CA GLU A 35 -6.79 -16.13 -32.18
C GLU A 35 -5.47 -16.89 -32.08
N SER A 36 -5.01 -17.52 -33.17
CA SER A 36 -3.72 -18.25 -33.20
C SER A 36 -2.49 -17.32 -33.16
N VAL A 37 -2.61 -16.08 -33.64
CA VAL A 37 -1.53 -15.10 -33.59
C VAL A 37 -1.53 -14.41 -32.22
N GLU A 38 -2.71 -14.05 -31.68
CA GLU A 38 -2.83 -13.51 -30.32
C GLU A 38 -2.41 -14.53 -29.24
N SER A 39 -2.60 -15.83 -29.48
CA SER A 39 -2.12 -16.90 -28.58
C SER A 39 -0.59 -17.06 -28.56
N ILE A 40 0.14 -16.49 -29.52
CA ILE A 40 1.62 -16.49 -29.53
C ILE A 40 2.17 -15.30 -28.75
N TYR A 41 1.52 -14.13 -28.82
CA TYR A 41 2.03 -12.92 -28.17
C TYR A 41 1.76 -12.90 -26.66
N PHE A 42 2.72 -12.38 -25.91
CA PHE A 42 2.54 -12.08 -24.49
C PHE A 42 1.70 -10.81 -24.33
N ASN A 43 0.63 -10.89 -23.55
CA ASN A 43 -0.30 -9.82 -23.28
C ASN A 43 -0.08 -9.32 -21.85
N ASN A 44 0.57 -8.16 -21.75
CA ASN A 44 0.92 -7.58 -20.45
C ASN A 44 -0.31 -7.21 -19.61
N LYS A 45 -1.47 -6.92 -20.22
CA LYS A 45 -2.69 -6.63 -19.45
C LYS A 45 -3.22 -7.84 -18.71
N ILE A 46 -3.12 -9.03 -19.31
CA ILE A 46 -3.49 -10.29 -18.64
C ILE A 46 -2.51 -10.55 -17.49
N ALA A 47 -1.22 -10.34 -17.73
CA ALA A 47 -0.19 -10.52 -16.69
C ALA A 47 -0.42 -9.59 -15.49
N ILE A 48 -0.75 -8.32 -15.72
CA ILE A 48 -1.10 -7.35 -14.66
C ILE A 48 -2.31 -7.86 -13.86
N SER A 49 -3.40 -8.24 -14.54
CA SER A 49 -4.61 -8.75 -13.88
C SER A 49 -4.31 -9.98 -13.01
N ILE A 50 -3.49 -10.91 -13.50
CA ILE A 50 -3.09 -12.10 -12.74
C ILE A 50 -2.26 -11.72 -11.51
N ALA A 51 -1.32 -10.78 -11.65
CA ALA A 51 -0.51 -10.33 -10.53
C ALA A 51 -1.35 -9.64 -9.44
N GLU A 52 -2.24 -8.72 -9.83
CA GLU A 52 -3.15 -8.03 -8.92
C GLU A 52 -4.10 -9.00 -8.21
N GLU A 53 -4.69 -9.94 -8.96
CA GLU A 53 -5.57 -10.96 -8.40
C GLU A 53 -4.85 -11.91 -7.44
N TYR A 54 -3.57 -12.21 -7.69
CA TYR A 54 -2.74 -13.03 -6.81
C TYR A 54 -2.43 -12.30 -5.51
N MET A 55 -2.02 -11.04 -5.60
CA MET A 55 -1.72 -10.22 -4.42
C MET A 55 -2.96 -9.98 -3.56
N GLU A 56 -4.13 -9.79 -4.17
CA GLU A 56 -5.40 -9.72 -3.43
C GLU A 56 -5.72 -11.05 -2.73
N ALA A 57 -5.48 -12.18 -3.41
CA ALA A 57 -5.68 -13.49 -2.80
C ALA A 57 -4.72 -13.76 -1.64
N LEU A 58 -3.47 -13.27 -1.71
CA LEU A 58 -2.54 -13.28 -0.58
C LEU A 58 -3.08 -12.45 0.59
N LYS A 59 -3.57 -11.23 0.33
CA LYS A 59 -4.15 -10.36 1.36
C LYS A 59 -5.35 -10.99 2.05
N SER A 60 -6.26 -11.61 1.29
CA SER A 60 -7.44 -12.27 1.85
C SER A 60 -7.19 -13.71 2.33
N ASN A 61 -5.95 -14.20 2.27
CA ASN A 61 -5.59 -15.58 2.56
C ASN A 61 -6.44 -16.63 1.78
N ASP A 62 -6.80 -16.32 0.53
CA ASP A 62 -7.57 -17.22 -0.36
C ASP A 62 -6.64 -18.24 -1.00
N LEU A 63 -6.39 -19.32 -0.26
CA LEU A 63 -5.45 -20.37 -0.67
C LEU A 63 -5.87 -21.08 -1.97
N GLU A 64 -7.17 -21.19 -2.23
CA GLU A 64 -7.66 -21.84 -3.45
C GLU A 64 -7.37 -20.97 -4.67
N LYS A 65 -7.60 -19.66 -4.57
CA LYS A 65 -7.27 -18.72 -5.63
C LYS A 65 -5.77 -18.60 -5.85
N ILE A 66 -4.96 -18.56 -4.78
CA ILE A 66 -3.49 -18.57 -4.89
C ILE A 66 -3.01 -19.80 -5.67
N LYS A 67 -3.50 -20.99 -5.33
CA LYS A 67 -3.13 -22.23 -6.03
C LYS A 67 -3.56 -22.22 -7.49
N ARG A 68 -4.77 -21.73 -7.78
CA ARG A 68 -5.30 -21.63 -9.15
C ARG A 68 -4.47 -20.70 -10.04
N LEU A 69 -3.93 -19.63 -9.47
CA LEU A 69 -3.14 -18.62 -10.18
C LEU A 69 -1.65 -18.98 -10.26
N SER A 70 -1.16 -19.84 -9.38
CA SER A 70 0.22 -20.37 -9.38
C SER A 70 0.47 -21.38 -10.48
N ASP A 71 1.70 -21.44 -10.98
CA ASP A 71 2.18 -22.60 -11.72
C ASP A 71 2.46 -23.79 -10.77
N LYS A 72 2.78 -24.96 -11.33
CA LYS A 72 3.02 -26.18 -10.54
C LYS A 72 4.27 -26.12 -9.67
N GLU A 73 5.24 -25.27 -9.98
CA GLU A 73 6.48 -25.14 -9.18
C GLU A 73 6.25 -24.24 -7.98
N VAL A 74 5.53 -23.13 -8.17
CA VAL A 74 5.08 -22.26 -7.08
C VAL A 74 4.11 -23.01 -6.18
N ASP A 75 3.10 -23.72 -6.72
CA ASP A 75 2.11 -24.50 -5.94
C ASP A 75 2.76 -25.50 -4.97
N LYS A 76 3.83 -26.18 -5.39
CA LYS A 76 4.57 -27.13 -4.54
C LYS A 76 5.41 -26.45 -3.47
N ASN A 77 5.83 -25.22 -3.72
CA ASN A 77 6.71 -24.43 -2.86
C ASN A 77 5.97 -23.32 -2.12
N ILE A 78 4.63 -23.26 -2.18
CA ILE A 78 3.87 -22.32 -1.36
C ILE A 78 4.01 -22.79 0.09
N ILE A 79 5.11 -22.41 0.72
CA ILE A 79 5.24 -22.38 2.17
C ILE A 79 4.37 -21.18 2.58
N ILE A 80 3.06 -21.42 2.63
CA ILE A 80 2.09 -20.54 3.26
C ILE A 80 2.33 -20.67 4.77
N SER A 81 3.46 -20.15 5.24
CA SER A 81 3.48 -19.51 6.54
C SER A 81 3.51 -18.03 6.26
N PRO A 82 2.35 -17.38 6.02
CA PRO A 82 2.23 -16.07 6.61
C PRO A 82 2.56 -16.32 8.07
N SER A 83 3.58 -15.63 8.57
CA SER A 83 3.61 -15.37 9.99
C SER A 83 2.18 -14.97 10.35
N LYS A 84 1.44 -15.83 11.06
CA LYS A 84 0.05 -15.54 11.49
C LYS A 84 -0.03 -14.30 12.37
N GLU A 85 1.12 -13.74 12.72
CA GLU A 85 1.25 -12.58 13.56
C GLU A 85 0.95 -11.28 12.82
N LEU A 86 1.18 -11.21 11.49
CA LEU A 86 0.98 -9.99 10.71
C LEU A 86 0.16 -10.25 9.44
N GLU A 87 -0.79 -9.35 9.18
CA GLU A 87 -1.71 -9.39 8.07
C GLU A 87 -1.33 -8.34 7.01
N ILE A 88 -1.50 -8.66 5.73
CA ILE A 88 -1.28 -7.68 4.65
C ILE A 88 -2.40 -6.63 4.69
N THR A 89 -2.05 -5.38 4.94
CA THR A 89 -3.02 -4.26 5.01
C THR A 89 -2.99 -3.39 3.76
N GLY A 90 -1.80 -3.16 3.20
CA GLY A 90 -1.59 -2.36 1.99
C GLY A 90 -0.77 -3.08 0.91
N ILE A 91 -1.11 -2.85 -0.36
CA ILE A 91 -0.38 -3.34 -1.54
C ILE A 91 -0.29 -2.21 -2.55
N LYS A 92 0.92 -1.90 -3.03
CA LYS A 92 1.17 -0.90 -4.07
C LYS A 92 2.09 -1.46 -5.15
N GLN A 93 1.64 -1.49 -6.39
CA GLN A 93 2.53 -1.81 -7.52
C GLN A 93 3.42 -0.60 -7.82
N VAL A 94 4.74 -0.79 -7.81
CA VAL A 94 5.72 0.30 -8.03
C VAL A 94 6.51 0.15 -9.32
N GLY A 95 6.43 -1.00 -9.99
CA GLY A 95 7.07 -1.18 -11.29
C GLY A 95 6.83 -2.55 -11.89
N SER A 96 7.20 -2.69 -13.16
CA SER A 96 7.18 -3.97 -13.88
C SER A 96 8.23 -4.00 -14.98
N ALA A 97 8.81 -5.18 -15.25
CA ALA A 97 9.73 -5.40 -16.37
C ALA A 97 9.31 -6.64 -17.16
N GLN A 98 8.99 -6.46 -18.45
CA GLN A 98 8.65 -7.55 -19.36
C GLN A 98 9.91 -8.12 -20.02
N LEU A 99 10.04 -9.44 -20.05
CA LEU A 99 11.10 -10.16 -20.74
C LEU A 99 10.50 -11.35 -21.51
N GLY A 100 10.31 -11.20 -22.83
CA GLY A 100 9.77 -12.27 -23.66
C GLY A 100 8.34 -12.66 -23.24
N ASN A 101 8.16 -13.91 -22.80
CA ASN A 101 6.88 -14.49 -22.38
C ASN A 101 6.60 -14.35 -20.87
N LYS A 102 7.29 -13.46 -20.17
CA LYS A 102 7.10 -13.23 -18.73
C LYS A 102 7.22 -11.75 -18.38
N THR A 103 6.60 -11.38 -17.27
CA THR A 103 6.72 -10.05 -16.66
C THR A 103 6.98 -10.21 -15.18
N MET A 104 8.00 -9.49 -14.69
CA MET A 104 8.29 -9.36 -13.27
C MET A 104 7.63 -8.09 -12.75
N PHE A 105 6.80 -8.20 -11.73
CA PHE A 105 6.15 -7.10 -11.04
C PHE A 105 6.85 -6.83 -9.71
N LYS A 106 6.98 -5.55 -9.36
CA LYS A 106 7.49 -5.10 -8.08
C LYS A 106 6.35 -4.46 -7.29
N PHE A 107 6.10 -4.98 -6.09
CA PHE A 107 5.12 -4.46 -5.15
C PHE A 107 5.81 -4.01 -3.86
N TYR A 108 5.28 -2.95 -3.26
CA TYR A 108 5.44 -2.68 -1.84
C TYR A 108 4.21 -3.18 -1.09
N VAL A 109 4.45 -3.82 0.04
CA VAL A 109 3.44 -4.50 0.84
C VAL A 109 3.61 -4.05 2.29
N THR A 110 2.56 -3.50 2.89
CA THR A 110 2.54 -3.22 4.32
C THR A 110 1.84 -4.34 5.05
N ARG A 111 2.40 -4.70 6.21
CA ARG A 111 1.85 -5.72 7.09
C ARG A 111 1.73 -5.18 8.49
N THR A 112 0.62 -5.44 9.16
CA THR A 112 0.39 -4.98 10.54
C THR A 112 -0.30 -6.05 11.37
N LYS A 113 -0.31 -5.83 12.68
CA LYS A 113 -1.15 -6.59 13.61
C LYS A 113 -2.24 -5.68 14.15
N GLU A 114 -3.49 -6.09 14.00
CA GLU A 114 -4.64 -5.28 14.43
C GLU A 114 -4.52 -4.90 15.92
N GLY A 115 -4.64 -3.60 16.21
CA GLY A 115 -4.58 -3.04 17.56
C GLY A 115 -3.21 -3.07 18.23
N GLU A 116 -2.18 -3.66 17.60
CA GLU A 116 -0.85 -3.82 18.20
C GLU A 116 0.23 -2.97 17.49
N PRO A 117 1.24 -2.49 18.23
CA PRO A 117 2.31 -1.66 17.69
C PRO A 117 3.37 -2.50 16.96
N LYS A 118 2.96 -3.19 15.90
CA LYS A 118 3.84 -3.99 15.04
C LYS A 118 3.47 -3.80 13.57
N ALA A 119 4.43 -3.39 12.75
CA ALA A 119 4.26 -3.24 11.32
C ALA A 119 5.56 -3.51 10.55
N ASP A 120 5.43 -4.10 9.36
CA ASP A 120 6.52 -4.31 8.42
C ASP A 120 6.17 -3.68 7.06
N LEU A 121 7.19 -3.15 6.38
CA LEU A 121 7.14 -2.77 4.98
C LEU A 121 8.02 -3.76 4.22
N GLU A 122 7.43 -4.49 3.28
CA GLU A 122 8.11 -5.51 2.49
C GLU A 122 8.09 -5.15 1.00
N GLN A 123 9.05 -5.69 0.25
CA GLN A 123 9.15 -5.60 -1.20
C GLN A 123 8.96 -6.97 -1.82
N TYR A 124 7.95 -7.12 -2.68
CA TYR A 124 7.64 -8.37 -3.37
C TYR A 124 8.03 -8.29 -4.84
N TYR A 125 8.69 -9.33 -5.32
CA TYR A 125 8.92 -9.59 -6.73
C TYR A 125 8.08 -10.78 -7.15
N LEU A 126 7.08 -10.52 -8.00
CA LEU A 126 6.14 -11.52 -8.49
C LEU A 126 6.30 -11.69 -10.00
N GLU A 127 6.66 -12.88 -10.44
CA GLU A 127 6.79 -13.21 -11.87
C GLU A 127 5.51 -13.84 -12.39
N VAL A 128 4.93 -13.26 -13.45
CA VAL A 128 3.87 -13.90 -14.23
C VAL A 128 4.43 -14.35 -15.58
N ARG A 129 4.27 -15.62 -15.89
CA ARG A 129 4.73 -16.26 -17.13
C ARG A 129 3.56 -16.82 -17.92
N LYS A 130 3.64 -16.67 -19.24
CA LYS A 130 2.78 -17.40 -20.17
C LYS A 130 3.33 -18.81 -20.39
N THR A 131 2.56 -19.82 -20.04
CA THR A 131 2.90 -21.24 -20.21
C THR A 131 2.84 -21.64 -21.68
N GLU A 132 3.38 -22.82 -22.01
CA GLU A 132 3.30 -23.38 -23.37
C GLU A 132 1.85 -23.66 -23.81
N GLU A 133 0.95 -23.92 -22.85
CA GLU A 133 -0.49 -24.10 -23.05
C GLU A 133 -1.22 -22.76 -23.25
N GLY A 134 -0.51 -21.62 -23.16
CA GLY A 134 -1.03 -20.28 -23.37
C GLY A 134 -1.65 -19.62 -22.13
N GLU A 135 -1.66 -20.30 -20.99
CA GLU A 135 -2.15 -19.78 -19.71
C GLU A 135 -1.15 -18.80 -19.08
N TYR A 136 -1.64 -17.84 -18.28
CA TYR A 136 -0.79 -16.96 -17.48
C TYR A 136 -0.80 -17.44 -16.04
N LYS A 137 0.38 -17.69 -15.49
CA LYS A 137 0.55 -18.21 -14.13
C LYS A 137 1.64 -17.47 -13.39
N VAL A 138 1.48 -17.36 -12.08
CA VAL A 138 2.55 -16.90 -11.19
C VAL A 138 3.60 -18.00 -11.10
N SER A 139 4.80 -17.72 -11.57
CA SER A 139 5.92 -18.66 -11.60
C SER A 139 6.99 -18.37 -10.56
N GLU A 140 6.93 -17.23 -9.89
CA GLU A 140 7.84 -16.89 -8.80
C GLU A 140 7.22 -15.83 -7.89
N LEU A 141 7.43 -15.97 -6.58
CA LEU A 141 7.22 -14.93 -5.60
C LEU A 141 8.42 -14.87 -4.65
N LYS A 142 9.06 -13.71 -4.56
CA LYS A 142 10.13 -13.41 -3.61
C LYS A 142 9.75 -12.20 -2.78
N SER A 143 10.05 -12.24 -1.50
CA SER A 143 9.81 -11.14 -0.56
C SER A 143 11.10 -10.78 0.18
N THR A 144 11.30 -9.49 0.44
CA THR A 144 12.37 -8.96 1.28
C THR A 144 11.76 -7.89 2.20
N GLU A 145 12.08 -7.93 3.49
CA GLU A 145 11.69 -6.87 4.43
C GLU A 145 12.48 -5.60 4.09
N LEU A 146 11.85 -4.44 4.09
CA LEU A 146 12.52 -3.15 3.93
C LEU A 146 12.63 -2.43 5.27
N TYR A 147 11.57 -2.47 6.06
CA TYR A 147 11.51 -1.88 7.39
C TYR A 147 10.63 -2.73 8.31
N SER A 148 10.98 -2.75 9.60
CA SER A 148 10.13 -3.27 10.66
C SER A 148 10.03 -2.27 11.80
N VAL A 149 8.82 -2.04 12.29
CA VAL A 149 8.50 -1.21 13.45
C VAL A 149 7.85 -2.08 14.52
N PHE A 150 8.40 -2.04 15.73
CA PHE A 150 7.91 -2.86 16.84
C PHE A 150 8.11 -2.17 18.19
N LEU A 151 7.31 -2.56 19.18
CA LEU A 151 7.42 -2.04 20.54
C LEU A 151 8.56 -2.71 21.33
N ASP A 152 9.40 -1.90 21.97
CA ASP A 152 10.27 -2.30 23.07
C ASP A 152 10.05 -1.35 24.25
N LYS A 153 9.41 -1.86 25.30
CA LYS A 153 8.96 -1.11 26.48
C LYS A 153 8.06 0.07 26.09
N ASP A 154 8.51 1.30 26.35
CA ASP A 154 7.83 2.57 26.08
C ASP A 154 8.32 3.24 24.78
N LYS A 155 9.03 2.49 23.92
CA LYS A 155 9.58 3.00 22.66
C LYS A 155 9.12 2.17 21.48
N LEU A 156 8.75 2.85 20.41
CA LEU A 156 8.71 2.20 19.10
C LEU A 156 10.14 2.16 18.55
N LYS A 157 10.58 0.96 18.18
CA LYS A 157 11.82 0.69 17.49
C LYS A 157 11.56 0.61 16.00
N ILE A 158 12.59 0.92 15.22
CA ILE A 158 12.59 0.75 13.76
C ILE A 158 13.90 0.08 13.35
N ARG A 159 13.79 -0.93 12.50
CA ARG A 159 14.91 -1.55 11.78
C ARG A 159 14.69 -1.33 10.28
N LYS A 160 15.77 -1.07 9.54
CA LYS A 160 15.79 -1.00 8.09
C LYS A 160 16.54 -2.22 7.57
N ASP A 161 15.86 -3.10 6.83
CA ASP A 161 16.34 -4.36 6.22
C ASP A 161 17.59 -4.99 6.90
N ASP A 162 18.56 -5.47 6.13
CA ASP A 162 19.83 -6.12 6.51
C ASP A 162 20.72 -5.33 7.51
N ASP A 163 20.26 -4.19 8.05
CA ASP A 163 20.97 -3.48 9.11
C ASP A 163 20.88 -4.25 10.43
N VAL A 164 22.05 -4.51 11.03
CA VAL A 164 22.15 -5.05 12.40
C VAL A 164 21.63 -4.03 13.43
N GLU A 165 21.64 -2.75 13.08
CA GLU A 165 21.28 -1.65 13.96
C GLU A 165 19.75 -1.55 14.15
N ILE A 166 19.33 -1.46 15.42
CA ILE A 166 17.94 -1.21 15.79
C ILE A 166 17.86 0.19 16.37
N ASN A 167 17.14 1.06 15.68
CA ASN A 167 17.02 2.45 16.08
C ASN A 167 15.72 2.70 16.84
N THR A 168 15.68 3.78 17.60
CA THR A 168 14.44 4.28 18.19
C THR A 168 13.69 5.09 17.13
N LEU A 169 12.44 4.76 16.85
CA LEU A 169 11.57 5.61 16.03
C LEU A 169 11.08 6.80 16.88
N ILE A 170 10.43 6.49 18.00
CA ILE A 170 9.87 7.48 18.92
C ILE A 170 9.66 6.87 20.31
N ASP A 171 9.90 7.66 21.35
CA ASP A 171 9.54 7.35 22.74
C ASP A 171 8.12 7.88 23.04
N LEU A 172 7.31 7.11 23.76
CA LEU A 172 5.97 7.51 24.20
C LEU A 172 5.97 8.88 24.89
N LYS A 173 7.04 9.22 25.63
CA LYS A 173 7.22 10.51 26.31
C LYS A 173 7.41 11.68 25.33
N SER A 174 7.90 11.42 24.12
CA SER A 174 8.13 12.42 23.08
C SER A 174 6.84 12.83 22.36
N ILE A 175 5.74 12.09 22.56
CA ILE A 175 4.42 12.49 22.06
C ILE A 175 3.93 13.72 22.83
N PRO A 176 3.40 14.77 22.17
CA PRO A 176 2.88 15.96 22.84
C PRO A 176 1.86 15.64 23.95
N ASP A 177 1.89 16.38 25.06
CA ASP A 177 0.91 16.18 26.15
C ASP A 177 -0.49 16.67 25.78
N LYS A 178 -0.58 17.70 24.93
CA LYS A 178 -1.84 18.34 24.54
C LYS A 178 -1.80 18.79 23.08
N ILE A 179 -2.93 18.64 22.38
CA ILE A 179 -3.07 19.07 20.99
C ILE A 179 -4.39 19.81 20.76
N TYR A 180 -4.50 20.51 19.64
CA TYR A 180 -5.79 20.98 19.14
C TYR A 180 -6.47 19.85 18.36
N PRO A 181 -7.64 19.36 18.80
CA PRO A 181 -8.37 18.32 18.09
C PRO A 181 -8.84 18.84 16.72
N LYS A 182 -8.94 17.95 15.72
CA LYS A 182 -9.34 18.32 14.36
C LYS A 182 -10.82 18.08 14.06
N VAL A 183 -11.48 17.23 14.86
CA VAL A 183 -12.92 16.98 14.75
C VAL A 183 -13.78 18.25 14.89
N ASN A 184 -13.32 19.25 15.66
CA ASN A 184 -14.06 20.50 15.90
C ASN A 184 -13.24 21.72 15.52
N VAL A 185 -13.46 22.26 14.32
CA VAL A 185 -12.71 23.39 13.71
C VAL A 185 -12.80 24.70 14.52
N ILE A 186 -13.73 24.80 15.46
CA ILE A 186 -13.97 26.01 16.29
C ILE A 186 -13.27 25.91 17.66
N ASP A 187 -12.65 24.77 17.99
CA ASP A 187 -12.11 24.55 19.33
C ASP A 187 -10.76 25.27 19.52
N VAL A 188 -10.79 26.33 20.33
CA VAL A 188 -9.59 27.08 20.76
C VAL A 188 -8.91 26.42 21.95
N ALA A 189 -9.45 25.33 22.47
CA ALA A 189 -8.88 24.59 23.60
C ALA A 189 -8.04 23.40 23.13
N LYS A 190 -6.91 23.20 23.82
CA LYS A 190 -6.15 21.96 23.67
C LYS A 190 -6.76 20.87 24.55
N VAL A 191 -6.79 19.66 24.03
CA VAL A 191 -7.19 18.45 24.78
C VAL A 191 -5.95 17.66 25.18
N ASP A 192 -6.04 16.91 26.28
CA ASP A 192 -4.99 16.00 26.70
C ASP A 192 -4.86 14.82 25.73
N VAL A 193 -3.62 14.43 25.44
CA VAL A 193 -3.30 13.30 24.59
C VAL A 193 -3.35 12.00 25.41
N PRO A 194 -4.17 11.01 25.01
CA PRO A 194 -4.20 9.70 25.64
C PRO A 194 -2.97 8.86 25.24
N LYS A 195 -1.93 8.85 26.08
CA LYS A 195 -0.64 8.18 25.81
C LYS A 195 -0.16 7.25 26.93
N GLU A 196 -1.02 6.34 27.36
CA GLU A 196 -0.68 5.28 28.32
C GLU A 196 0.18 4.18 27.66
N ALA A 197 -0.16 3.78 26.43
CA ALA A 197 0.62 2.85 25.63
C ALA A 197 0.37 3.07 24.13
N PHE A 198 1.28 2.56 23.29
CA PHE A 198 1.07 2.46 21.85
C PHE A 198 0.04 1.38 21.50
N SER A 199 -0.70 1.60 20.40
CA SER A 199 -1.61 0.62 19.78
C SER A 199 -1.23 0.42 18.32
N ALA A 200 -2.17 0.49 17.37
CA ALA A 200 -1.88 0.33 15.94
C ALA A 200 -0.78 1.27 15.43
N VAL A 201 0.08 0.71 14.57
CA VAL A 201 1.11 1.43 13.81
C VAL A 201 1.06 0.98 12.35
N GLU A 202 1.46 1.85 11.42
CA GLU A 202 1.55 1.54 9.99
C GLU A 202 2.73 2.29 9.37
N ILE A 203 3.47 1.63 8.47
CA ILE A 203 4.57 2.24 7.72
C ILE A 203 4.03 2.68 6.35
N SER A 204 4.36 3.89 5.92
CA SER A 204 4.04 4.40 4.57
C SER A 204 4.76 3.60 3.48
N PHE A 205 4.26 3.64 2.23
CA PHE A 205 4.88 2.85 1.14
C PHE A 205 6.27 3.35 0.75
N SER A 206 6.60 4.61 1.00
CA SER A 206 7.97 5.13 0.83
C SER A 206 8.89 4.81 2.01
N GLY A 207 8.35 4.43 3.17
CA GLY A 207 9.11 4.21 4.40
C GLY A 207 9.53 5.50 5.12
N ASP A 208 9.18 6.68 4.60
CA ASP A 208 9.59 7.98 5.15
C ASP A 208 8.66 8.49 6.27
N LYS A 209 7.51 7.83 6.45
CA LYS A 209 6.49 8.15 7.45
C LYS A 209 6.01 6.89 8.14
N VAL A 210 5.74 7.02 9.43
CA VAL A 210 5.07 5.99 10.24
C VAL A 210 3.86 6.62 10.93
N ALA A 211 2.66 6.11 10.65
CA ALA A 211 1.48 6.46 11.40
C ALA A 211 1.47 5.66 12.70
N ILE A 212 1.22 6.35 13.81
CA ILE A 212 1.21 5.76 15.15
C ILE A 212 -0.10 6.11 15.85
N SER A 213 -0.51 5.23 16.76
CA SER A 213 -1.60 5.52 17.69
C SER A 213 -1.21 5.18 19.12
N THR A 214 -1.83 5.90 20.05
CA THR A 214 -1.75 5.62 21.48
C THR A 214 -3.13 5.69 22.10
N TYR A 215 -3.29 5.14 23.29
CA TYR A 215 -4.55 5.20 24.01
C TYR A 215 -4.37 5.48 25.50
N LYS A 216 -5.48 5.80 26.16
CA LYS A 216 -5.67 5.84 27.61
C LYS A 216 -7.17 5.66 27.86
N ASP A 217 -7.55 4.73 28.72
CA ASP A 217 -8.96 4.37 28.94
C ASP A 217 -9.65 4.02 27.60
N GLU A 218 -10.71 4.71 27.20
CA GLU A 218 -11.39 4.55 25.91
C GLU A 218 -10.98 5.61 24.87
N ASP A 219 -10.09 6.54 25.20
CA ASP A 219 -9.68 7.59 24.27
C ASP A 219 -8.41 7.18 23.50
N SER A 220 -8.31 7.66 22.26
CA SER A 220 -7.17 7.37 21.39
C SER A 220 -6.58 8.63 20.76
N TYR A 221 -5.28 8.58 20.48
CA TYR A 221 -4.52 9.60 19.77
C TYR A 221 -3.93 9.00 18.50
N VAL A 222 -3.82 9.81 17.45
CA VAL A 222 -3.14 9.43 16.21
C VAL A 222 -2.17 10.52 15.79
N GLY A 223 -0.99 10.11 15.34
CA GLY A 223 0.02 10.99 14.78
C GLY A 223 0.81 10.33 13.65
N VAL A 224 1.55 11.13 12.89
CA VAL A 224 2.48 10.67 11.86
C VAL A 224 3.88 11.13 12.24
N VAL A 225 4.82 10.19 12.29
CA VAL A 225 6.24 10.44 12.54
C VAL A 225 6.96 10.41 11.20
N GLU A 226 7.69 11.49 10.88
CA GLU A 226 8.62 11.55 9.75
C GLU A 226 9.94 10.86 10.13
N VAL A 227 10.44 9.97 9.27
CA VAL A 227 11.63 9.13 9.50
C VAL A 227 12.83 9.70 8.75
N GLU A 228 13.98 9.80 9.43
CA GLU A 228 15.26 10.15 8.81
C GLU A 228 15.88 8.96 8.09
N ASP A 229 16.51 9.21 6.92
CA ASP A 229 17.42 8.23 6.36
C ASP A 229 18.70 8.17 7.22
N ALA A 230 19.04 6.98 7.71
CA ALA A 230 20.15 6.77 8.62
C ALA A 230 21.49 7.29 8.03
N GLN A 231 21.67 7.27 6.70
CA GLN A 231 22.89 7.76 6.05
C GLN A 231 23.07 9.29 6.13
N GLU A 232 21.99 10.08 6.17
CA GLU A 232 22.10 11.56 6.24
C GLU A 232 22.62 12.05 7.60
N THR A 233 22.45 11.24 8.64
CA THR A 233 22.83 11.64 10.00
C THR A 233 24.31 11.42 10.29
N ALA A 234 24.95 10.41 9.67
CA ALA A 234 26.39 10.20 9.77
C ALA A 234 27.21 11.34 9.14
N ALA A 235 26.64 12.05 8.15
CA ALA A 235 27.30 13.20 7.52
C ALA A 235 27.19 14.51 8.33
N LYS A 236 26.24 14.61 9.28
CA LYS A 236 26.06 15.79 10.14
C LYS A 236 26.90 15.76 11.43
N GLU A 237 27.35 14.59 11.85
CA GLU A 237 28.15 14.41 13.07
C GLU A 237 29.65 14.67 12.87
N GLY A 238 30.07 15.11 11.67
CA GLY A 238 31.48 15.31 11.30
C GLY A 238 32.10 16.69 11.58
N GLU A 239 31.47 17.56 12.40
CA GLU A 239 31.95 18.94 12.61
C GLU A 239 32.13 19.38 14.08
N ASP A 240 32.22 18.47 15.05
CA ASP A 240 32.61 18.87 16.42
C ASP A 240 33.81 18.07 16.96
N GLU A 241 34.90 18.80 17.20
CA GLU A 241 36.13 18.31 17.81
C GLU A 241 35.96 18.10 19.33
N GLY A 242 36.16 16.87 19.78
CA GLY A 242 36.87 16.56 21.02
C GLY A 242 36.07 16.45 22.32
N GLY A 243 35.90 15.21 22.80
CA GLY A 243 35.60 14.99 24.22
C GLY A 243 35.07 13.61 24.59
N LYS A 244 35.99 12.73 25.03
CA LYS A 244 35.86 11.57 25.95
C LYS A 244 34.71 10.56 25.80
N GLU A 245 35.15 9.31 25.75
CA GLU A 245 34.43 8.05 25.98
C GLU A 245 33.33 8.14 27.06
N ASP A 246 32.10 7.87 26.63
CA ASP A 246 31.17 6.96 27.30
C ASP A 246 30.56 6.08 26.20
N GLU A 247 31.01 4.82 26.08
CA GLU A 247 30.35 3.80 25.26
C GLU A 247 28.99 3.43 25.90
N LYS A 248 27.99 4.27 25.65
CA LYS A 248 26.63 3.80 25.47
C LYS A 248 26.38 3.79 23.97
N ASN A 249 26.16 2.61 23.40
CA ASN A 249 25.35 2.51 22.20
C ASN A 249 23.94 2.99 22.55
N ASP A 250 23.74 4.31 22.59
CA ASP A 250 22.42 4.90 22.68
C ASP A 250 21.79 4.78 21.29
N ASP A 251 20.81 3.88 21.16
CA ASP A 251 20.05 3.68 19.92
C ASP A 251 19.62 5.03 19.33
N LYS A 252 20.05 5.32 18.10
CA LYS A 252 19.75 6.60 17.44
C LYS A 252 18.25 6.79 17.30
N THR A 253 17.77 8.02 17.52
CA THR A 253 16.36 8.34 17.25
C THR A 253 16.20 8.80 15.80
N LEU A 254 15.46 8.03 14.99
CA LEU A 254 15.21 8.34 13.58
C LEU A 254 13.93 9.15 13.32
N GLY A 255 13.01 9.23 14.30
CA GLY A 255 11.86 10.12 14.18
C GLY A 255 12.27 11.58 14.29
N LYS A 256 12.16 12.35 13.20
CA LYS A 256 12.55 13.78 13.18
C LYS A 256 11.44 14.70 13.68
N LYS A 257 10.20 14.37 13.34
CA LYS A 257 9.04 15.25 13.55
C LYS A 257 7.79 14.41 13.69
N ILE A 258 6.96 14.78 14.67
CA ILE A 258 5.62 14.22 14.83
C ILE A 258 4.58 15.27 14.43
N THR A 259 3.67 14.87 13.56
CA THR A 259 2.48 15.63 13.18
C THR A 259 1.27 14.97 13.81
N SER A 260 0.62 15.65 14.76
CA SER A 260 -0.60 15.14 15.39
C SER A 260 -1.77 15.21 14.41
N LEU A 261 -2.46 14.08 14.23
CA LEU A 261 -3.66 14.00 13.40
C LEU A 261 -4.90 14.34 14.21
N ASP A 262 -5.17 13.62 15.31
CA ASP A 262 -6.32 13.91 16.17
C ASP A 262 -6.28 13.20 17.54
N VAL A 263 -7.21 13.59 18.41
CA VAL A 263 -7.63 12.81 19.58
C VAL A 263 -9.09 12.43 19.39
N LEU A 264 -9.37 11.13 19.40
CA LEU A 264 -10.70 10.57 19.25
C LEU A 264 -11.20 10.05 20.60
N LYS A 265 -12.40 10.49 20.99
CA LYS A 265 -13.01 10.19 22.30
C LYS A 265 -13.87 8.94 22.26
N GLY A 266 -13.75 8.09 23.28
CA GLY A 266 -14.57 6.89 23.44
C GLY A 266 -14.42 5.86 22.32
N CYS A 267 -13.23 5.76 21.69
CA CYS A 267 -12.96 4.78 20.65
C CYS A 267 -11.54 4.23 20.72
N LYS A 268 -11.36 3.02 20.18
CA LYS A 268 -10.07 2.33 20.04
C LYS A 268 -9.65 2.26 18.57
N ILE A 269 -8.42 2.64 18.26
CA ILE A 269 -7.87 2.49 16.91
C ILE A 269 -7.60 1.00 16.66
N SER A 270 -8.20 0.45 15.60
CA SER A 270 -7.98 -0.94 15.17
C SER A 270 -6.84 -1.02 14.17
N SER A 271 -6.80 -0.12 13.18
CA SER A 271 -5.74 -0.08 12.17
C SER A 271 -5.55 1.30 11.56
N LEU A 272 -4.37 1.50 10.96
CA LEU A 272 -3.97 2.70 10.23
C LEU A 272 -3.54 2.26 8.82
N ASN A 273 -3.87 3.04 7.79
CA ASN A 273 -3.53 2.68 6.41
C ASN A 273 -3.16 3.94 5.63
N PHE A 274 -1.99 3.95 4.99
CA PHE A 274 -1.62 5.04 4.08
C PHE A 274 -2.26 4.88 2.71
N SER A 275 -2.52 6.00 2.02
CA SER A 275 -2.77 5.99 0.58
C SER A 275 -1.51 5.65 -0.22
N ASP A 276 -1.70 5.23 -1.46
CA ASP A 276 -0.60 4.84 -2.35
C ASP A 276 0.46 5.95 -2.52
N ASP A 277 0.09 7.21 -2.40
CA ASP A 277 0.98 8.37 -2.50
C ASP A 277 1.49 8.87 -1.13
N ASP A 278 1.21 8.14 -0.05
CA ASP A 278 1.50 8.49 1.34
C ASP A 278 0.89 9.83 1.81
N GLY A 279 -0.02 10.41 1.02
CA GLY A 279 -0.63 11.71 1.25
C GLY A 279 -1.77 11.69 2.27
N TYR A 280 -2.41 10.54 2.46
CA TYR A 280 -3.53 10.34 3.37
C TYR A 280 -3.31 9.17 4.31
N VAL A 281 -3.94 9.24 5.48
CA VAL A 281 -4.04 8.17 6.47
C VAL A 281 -5.52 7.89 6.73
N VAL A 282 -5.95 6.66 6.47
CA VAL A 282 -7.24 6.12 6.92
C VAL A 282 -7.05 5.55 8.32
N VAL A 283 -7.79 6.11 9.26
CA VAL A 283 -7.78 5.74 10.68
C VAL A 283 -9.03 4.93 10.97
N ASN A 284 -8.89 3.62 11.11
CA ASN A 284 -9.98 2.72 11.47
C ASN A 284 -10.09 2.61 12.99
N TYR A 285 -11.31 2.69 13.50
CA TYR A 285 -11.56 2.62 14.93
C TYR A 285 -12.89 1.93 15.25
N VAL A 286 -12.97 1.42 16.47
CA VAL A 286 -14.19 0.88 17.06
C VAL A 286 -14.73 1.88 18.07
N LYS A 287 -16.00 2.25 17.93
CA LYS A 287 -16.72 3.12 18.86
C LYS A 287 -18.02 2.43 19.29
N GLY A 288 -18.15 2.15 20.59
CA GLY A 288 -19.21 1.27 21.09
C GLY A 288 -19.13 -0.12 20.44
N ASN A 289 -20.18 -0.53 19.72
CA ASN A 289 -20.22 -1.80 18.98
C ASN A 289 -20.01 -1.62 17.47
N GLY A 290 -19.72 -0.40 17.01
CA GLY A 290 -19.63 -0.07 15.58
C GLY A 290 -18.19 0.13 15.11
N SER A 291 -17.88 -0.38 13.92
CA SER A 291 -16.63 -0.06 13.21
C SER A 291 -16.80 1.20 12.36
N ARG A 292 -15.81 2.08 12.40
CA ARG A 292 -15.80 3.39 11.74
C ARG A 292 -14.40 3.73 11.23
N PHE A 293 -14.33 4.75 10.39
CA PHE A 293 -13.05 5.33 10.02
C PHE A 293 -13.13 6.83 9.79
N LYS A 294 -11.97 7.48 9.89
CA LYS A 294 -11.75 8.87 9.48
C LYS A 294 -10.57 8.93 8.53
N VAL A 295 -10.50 10.00 7.74
CA VAL A 295 -9.41 10.23 6.80
C VAL A 295 -8.75 11.54 7.12
N TYR A 296 -7.43 11.51 7.17
CA TYR A 296 -6.60 12.69 7.39
C TYR A 296 -5.56 12.78 6.29
N GLN A 297 -5.17 13.98 5.92
CA GLN A 297 -3.91 14.20 5.23
C GLN A 297 -2.76 13.91 6.19
N SER A 298 -1.67 13.35 5.70
CA SER A 298 -0.47 13.05 6.50
C SER A 298 0.16 14.31 7.13
N ASN A 299 -0.22 15.51 6.65
CA ASN A 299 0.17 16.80 7.22
C ASN A 299 -0.68 17.25 8.44
N GLY A 300 -1.66 16.45 8.88
CA GLY A 300 -2.50 16.75 10.05
C GLY A 300 -3.85 17.42 9.76
N SER A 301 -4.21 17.61 8.50
CA SER A 301 -5.52 18.16 8.11
C SER A 301 -6.58 17.07 8.04
N ILE A 302 -7.77 17.29 8.60
CA ILE A 302 -8.91 16.36 8.47
C ILE A 302 -9.54 16.45 7.08
N VAL A 303 -9.91 15.30 6.52
CA VAL A 303 -10.75 15.22 5.31
C VAL A 303 -12.19 15.02 5.77
N SER A 304 -13.05 16.01 5.53
CA SER A 304 -14.47 15.90 5.85
C SER A 304 -15.18 15.04 4.80
N LEU A 305 -15.74 13.92 5.22
CA LEU A 305 -16.46 12.97 4.36
C LEU A 305 -17.97 12.93 4.63
N GLU A 306 -18.46 13.64 5.67
CA GLU A 306 -19.88 13.71 6.05
C GLU A 306 -20.57 12.32 6.18
N LEU A 307 -19.79 11.27 6.48
CA LEU A 307 -20.29 9.89 6.52
C LEU A 307 -21.30 9.67 7.66
N ASP A 308 -21.13 10.36 8.78
CA ASP A 308 -22.03 10.22 9.94
C ASP A 308 -23.41 10.87 9.68
N ASP A 309 -23.51 11.80 8.72
CA ASP A 309 -24.79 12.38 8.29
C ASP A 309 -25.60 11.42 7.42
N ILE A 310 -24.92 10.47 6.76
CA ILE A 310 -25.53 9.47 5.87
C ILE A 310 -25.73 8.13 6.60
N PHE A 311 -24.75 7.74 7.43
CA PHE A 311 -24.69 6.45 8.10
C PHE A 311 -24.58 6.65 9.61
N ALA A 312 -25.74 6.73 10.27
CA ALA A 312 -25.85 6.97 11.71
C ALA A 312 -24.95 6.04 12.55
N GLU A 313 -24.30 6.59 13.58
CA GLU A 313 -23.27 5.93 14.41
C GLU A 313 -23.73 4.60 15.03
N ASP A 314 -24.96 4.58 15.50
CA ASP A 314 -25.60 3.47 16.23
C ASP A 314 -26.30 2.45 15.33
N GLU A 315 -26.38 2.70 14.02
CA GLU A 315 -27.12 1.85 13.08
C GLU A 315 -26.22 1.06 12.12
N TYR A 316 -25.09 1.64 11.70
CA TYR A 316 -24.26 1.08 10.63
C TYR A 316 -22.82 0.80 11.06
N ASN A 317 -22.15 -0.12 10.39
CA ASN A 317 -20.70 -0.26 10.41
C ASN A 317 -20.16 0.30 9.10
N LEU A 318 -19.04 1.02 9.17
CA LEU A 318 -18.26 1.46 8.02
C LEU A 318 -16.95 0.66 8.03
N ILE A 319 -16.91 -0.41 7.24
CA ILE A 319 -15.80 -1.36 7.20
C ILE A 319 -14.88 -0.97 6.04
N TYR A 320 -13.70 -0.44 6.35
CA TYR A 320 -12.64 -0.23 5.37
C TYR A 320 -12.16 -1.57 4.80
N GLU A 321 -11.98 -1.63 3.47
CA GLU A 321 -11.43 -2.81 2.80
C GLU A 321 -10.01 -2.56 2.28
N ARG A 322 -9.84 -1.48 1.49
CA ARG A 322 -8.57 -1.13 0.84
C ARG A 322 -8.61 0.27 0.23
N ILE A 323 -7.45 0.76 -0.16
CA ILE A 323 -7.31 1.81 -1.17
C ILE A 323 -6.98 1.15 -2.50
N GLN A 324 -7.66 1.60 -3.57
CA GLN A 324 -7.42 1.14 -4.93
C GLN A 324 -7.68 2.30 -5.90
N ASP A 325 -6.71 2.58 -6.78
CA ASP A 325 -6.82 3.61 -7.83
C ASP A 325 -7.20 5.01 -7.31
N ASN A 326 -6.66 5.41 -6.15
CA ASN A 326 -7.03 6.63 -5.42
C ASN A 326 -8.49 6.65 -4.92
N ASN A 327 -9.08 5.49 -4.63
CA ASN A 327 -10.39 5.38 -3.99
C ASN A 327 -10.27 4.53 -2.73
N ILE A 328 -10.90 4.99 -1.65
CA ILE A 328 -11.17 4.13 -0.50
C ILE A 328 -12.34 3.24 -0.85
N ILE A 329 -12.18 1.93 -0.71
CA ILE A 329 -13.26 0.95 -0.86
C ILE A 329 -13.70 0.52 0.54
N MET A 330 -15.01 0.56 0.77
CA MET A 330 -15.61 0.24 2.07
C MET A 330 -16.91 -0.54 1.90
N ASN A 331 -17.30 -1.25 2.96
CA ASN A 331 -18.58 -1.93 3.06
C ASN A 331 -19.41 -1.35 4.21
N VAL A 332 -20.68 -1.11 3.93
CA VAL A 332 -21.68 -0.64 4.91
C VAL A 332 -22.55 -1.82 5.31
N THR A 333 -22.53 -2.16 6.59
CA THR A 333 -23.32 -3.26 7.15
C THR A 333 -24.14 -2.79 8.35
N PRO A 334 -25.25 -3.44 8.71
CA PRO A 334 -26.01 -3.07 9.90
C PRO A 334 -25.25 -3.45 11.18
N ILE A 335 -25.38 -2.64 12.24
CA ILE A 335 -25.04 -3.08 13.59
C ILE A 335 -26.15 -4.04 14.04
N ILE A 336 -25.79 -5.28 14.41
CA ILE A 336 -26.70 -6.43 14.68
C ILE A 336 -27.85 -6.11 15.66
N LYS A 337 -27.75 -5.03 16.45
CA LYS A 337 -28.77 -4.61 17.43
C LYS A 337 -29.69 -3.48 16.95
N SER A 338 -29.53 -2.95 15.74
CA SER A 338 -30.39 -1.88 15.22
C SER A 338 -31.61 -2.44 14.50
N ASN A 339 -32.81 -2.11 14.99
CA ASN A 339 -34.09 -2.46 14.37
C ASN A 339 -34.51 -1.50 13.24
N ASN A 340 -33.73 -0.44 12.99
CA ASN A 340 -34.11 0.69 12.13
C ASN A 340 -33.26 0.83 10.86
N THR A 341 -32.47 -0.19 10.50
CA THR A 341 -31.56 -0.09 9.36
C THR A 341 -32.31 -0.07 8.02
N GLU A 342 -32.10 0.99 7.25
CA GLU A 342 -32.57 1.07 5.86
C GLU A 342 -31.73 0.15 4.97
N SER A 343 -32.37 -0.88 4.40
CA SER A 343 -31.70 -1.84 3.51
C SER A 343 -31.08 -1.21 2.26
N GLY A 344 -31.59 -0.05 1.84
CA GLY A 344 -31.09 0.71 0.69
C GLY A 344 -29.68 1.27 0.90
N LEU A 345 -29.24 1.48 2.14
CA LEU A 345 -27.92 2.02 2.47
C LEU A 345 -26.85 0.93 2.65
N ILE A 346 -27.25 -0.33 2.86
CA ILE A 346 -26.32 -1.46 2.97
C ILE A 346 -25.67 -1.74 1.61
N GLY A 347 -24.38 -2.02 1.61
CA GLY A 347 -23.63 -2.41 0.43
C GLY A 347 -22.22 -1.84 0.38
N ARG A 348 -21.57 -2.05 -0.77
CA ARG A 348 -20.20 -1.62 -1.00
C ARG A 348 -20.18 -0.22 -1.61
N TYR A 349 -19.23 0.60 -1.18
CA TYR A 349 -19.06 1.98 -1.62
C TYR A 349 -17.60 2.24 -1.97
N LYS A 350 -17.38 3.28 -2.77
CA LYS A 350 -16.08 3.90 -2.97
C LYS A 350 -16.13 5.39 -2.61
N ILE A 351 -15.03 5.91 -2.10
CA ILE A 351 -14.82 7.34 -1.85
C ILE A 351 -13.58 7.77 -2.63
N SER A 352 -13.71 8.75 -3.52
CA SER A 352 -12.55 9.25 -4.25
C SER A 352 -11.64 10.08 -3.34
N LEU A 353 -10.33 9.80 -3.33
CA LEU A 353 -9.34 10.64 -2.64
C LEU A 353 -9.00 11.94 -3.40
N LYS A 354 -9.60 12.15 -4.58
CA LYS A 354 -9.40 13.37 -5.40
C LYS A 354 -10.43 14.44 -5.11
N ASP A 355 -11.70 14.06 -5.03
CA ASP A 355 -12.81 15.00 -4.82
C ASP A 355 -13.73 14.62 -3.65
N PHE A 356 -13.38 13.57 -2.90
CA PHE A 356 -14.04 13.11 -1.67
C PHE A 356 -15.51 12.72 -1.86
N LYS A 357 -15.92 12.42 -3.10
CA LYS A 357 -17.28 11.95 -3.37
C LYS A 357 -17.46 10.49 -3.01
N LEU A 358 -18.57 10.21 -2.35
CA LEU A 358 -19.08 8.87 -2.04
C LEU A 358 -19.96 8.36 -3.19
N GLU A 359 -19.68 7.15 -3.67
CA GLU A 359 -20.48 6.46 -4.68
C GLU A 359 -20.73 5.00 -4.27
N LYS A 360 -21.96 4.52 -4.43
CA LYS A 360 -22.30 3.11 -4.22
C LYS A 360 -21.85 2.28 -5.43
N LEU A 361 -21.27 1.10 -5.19
CA LEU A 361 -20.73 0.18 -6.21
C LEU A 361 -21.75 -0.83 -6.73
#